data_AF-A0AAP5I413-F1
#
_entry.id   AF-A0AAP5I413-F1
#
_cell.length_a   1.000
_cell.length_b   1.000
_cell.length_c   1.000
_cell.angle_alpha   90.00
_cell.angle_beta   90.00
_cell.angle_gamma   90.00
#
_symmetry.space_group_name_H-M   'P 1'
#
loop_
_entity.id
_entity.type
_entity.pdbx_description
1 polymer ?
#
loop_
_entity_poly.entity_id
_entity_poly.type
_entity_poly.pdbx_seq_one_letter_code
_entity_poly.pdbx_strand_id
1 'polypeptide(L)'
;MAINNVVSVQRNFLTRNRKIAWTILLAIISFALFLGVFFAGIKAGLPLESERKLASKVAKEFIASCPVTDPGDESARNACGEKLGQSKLLTKVMAPTFVWGRQVNVNDYDVVKNRTMTKFNPFVWRKLYASTFMFTGTFTVEQVHDWQGRLLTVAHIPYKFRNKMDIGSYPYPFWHSKIKWDTYQQSKELLVVINEGKIYGALRSLEQDLNRDYVSREWDGRWHWINKEGKAEPHVTLYSALFSKNNPYVEQLDTAFRELEVNSREYNCATCHHPSNPAKISPLGFMIYPNQTLTMRHKIVSVIRSDRMPPAATIGDAPHNTQYIPPGIADETKRLHLLKLAETFEQTADKALAFEGQSID
;
A
#
# COMPACT_ATOMS: atom_id res chain seq x y z
N MET A 1 54.38 33.47 71.85
CA MET A 1 54.07 32.39 72.84
C MET A 1 53.21 31.37 72.13
N ALA A 2 53.72 30.15 72.01
CA ALA A 2 53.15 29.05 71.25
C ALA A 2 52.07 28.30 72.06
N ILE A 3 51.16 27.61 71.34
CA ILE A 3 50.81 26.17 71.49
C ILE A 3 49.39 25.90 70.91
N ASN A 4 49.26 24.75 70.21
CA ASN A 4 48.06 24.02 69.73
C ASN A 4 47.57 24.30 68.29
N ASN A 5 48.38 24.11 67.25
CA ASN A 5 48.52 22.86 66.46
C ASN A 5 48.01 21.55 67.11
N VAL A 6 47.11 20.82 66.41
CA VAL A 6 47.06 19.34 66.24
C VAL A 6 45.75 18.85 65.59
N VAL A 7 44.68 19.66 65.51
CA VAL A 7 43.36 19.16 65.03
C VAL A 7 43.13 19.25 63.51
N SER A 8 43.92 20.02 62.74
CA SER A 8 43.61 20.28 61.31
C SER A 8 44.12 19.23 60.31
N VAL A 9 45.03 18.33 60.71
CA VAL A 9 45.71 17.45 59.75
C VAL A 9 44.92 16.17 59.43
N GLN A 10 44.09 15.65 60.36
CA GLN A 10 43.33 14.42 60.12
C GLN A 10 42.04 14.60 59.29
N ARG A 11 41.42 15.78 59.25
CA ARG A 11 40.21 16.02 58.43
C ARG A 11 40.48 16.18 56.93
N ASN A 12 41.71 16.53 56.54
CA ASN A 12 42.07 16.75 55.15
C ASN A 12 42.44 15.48 54.39
N PHE A 13 42.74 14.38 55.08
CA PHE A 13 43.11 13.11 54.42
C PHE A 13 41.88 12.32 53.95
N LEU A 14 40.81 12.28 54.75
CA LEU A 14 39.56 11.55 54.43
C LEU A 14 38.72 12.24 53.34
N THR A 15 38.81 13.57 53.20
CA THR A 15 38.06 14.34 52.19
C THR A 15 38.73 14.32 50.81
N ARG A 16 40.06 14.17 50.74
CA ARG A 16 40.81 14.11 49.48
C ARG A 16 40.65 12.77 48.76
N ASN A 17 40.62 11.66 49.49
CA ASN A 17 40.39 10.32 48.91
C ASN A 17 38.95 10.10 48.44
N ARG A 18 37.95 10.72 49.09
CA ARG A 18 36.56 10.68 48.61
C ARG A 18 36.37 11.43 47.30
N LYS A 19 37.03 12.59 47.12
CA LYS A 19 36.91 13.35 45.86
C LYS A 19 37.49 12.59 44.68
N ILE A 20 38.64 11.93 44.83
CA ILE A 20 39.29 11.15 43.77
C ILE A 20 38.48 9.89 43.40
N ALA A 21 37.91 9.19 44.39
CA ALA A 21 37.04 8.05 44.13
C ALA A 21 35.74 8.44 43.39
N TRP A 22 35.17 9.61 43.69
CA TRP A 22 33.99 10.12 42.99
C TRP A 22 34.27 10.60 41.56
N THR A 23 35.43 11.22 41.28
CA THR A 23 35.79 11.58 39.90
C THR A 23 36.06 10.36 39.02
N ILE A 24 36.68 9.31 39.56
CA ILE A 24 36.91 8.07 38.81
C ILE A 24 35.59 7.34 38.53
N LEU A 25 34.67 7.28 39.51
CA LEU A 25 33.36 6.66 39.33
C LEU A 25 32.50 7.44 38.30
N LEU A 26 32.52 8.78 38.34
CA LEU A 26 31.82 9.62 37.35
C LEU A 26 32.44 9.54 35.95
N ALA A 27 33.76 9.38 35.83
CA ALA A 27 34.42 9.17 34.54
C ALA A 27 34.06 7.80 33.93
N ILE A 28 33.99 6.74 34.75
CA ILE A 28 33.60 5.39 34.29
C ILE A 28 32.11 5.35 33.90
N ILE A 29 31.23 6.00 34.67
CA ILE A 29 29.80 6.10 34.33
C ILE A 29 29.59 6.93 33.05
N SER A 30 30.31 8.05 32.88
CA SER A 30 30.26 8.83 31.64
C SER A 30 30.83 8.06 30.44
N PHE A 31 31.87 7.25 30.61
CA PHE A 31 32.42 6.42 29.54
C PHE A 31 31.48 5.25 29.17
N ALA A 32 30.81 4.64 30.16
CA ALA A 32 29.80 3.61 29.95
C ALA A 32 28.50 4.17 29.33
N LEU A 33 28.12 5.40 29.64
CA LEU A 33 27.02 6.11 28.96
C LEU A 33 27.40 6.56 27.54
N PHE A 34 28.64 6.98 27.29
CA PHE A 34 29.10 7.30 25.93
C PHE A 34 29.21 6.05 25.03
N LEU A 35 29.63 4.90 25.57
CA LEU A 35 29.62 3.63 24.85
C LEU A 35 28.21 3.04 24.70
N GLY A 36 27.33 3.22 25.70
CA GLY A 36 25.94 2.77 25.65
C GLY A 36 25.06 3.57 24.68
N VAL A 37 25.38 4.85 24.45
CA VAL A 37 24.65 5.72 23.51
C VAL A 37 25.16 5.56 22.07
N PHE A 38 26.38 5.08 21.83
CA PHE A 38 26.86 4.82 20.47
C PHE A 38 26.33 3.54 19.82
N PHE A 39 25.87 2.56 20.63
CA PHE A 39 25.30 1.31 20.11
C PHE A 39 23.76 1.25 20.15
N ALA A 40 23.10 2.26 20.70
CA ALA A 40 21.66 2.39 20.64
C ALA A 40 21.25 3.12 19.35
N GLY A 41 21.05 2.37 18.25
CA GLY A 41 20.05 2.79 17.25
C GLY A 41 20.44 2.85 15.78
N ILE A 42 21.59 2.33 15.33
CA ILE A 42 21.69 1.98 13.90
C ILE A 42 21.02 0.62 13.73
N LYS A 43 19.71 0.61 13.48
CA LYS A 43 19.11 -0.51 12.75
C LYS A 43 19.82 -0.54 11.40
N ALA A 44 20.90 -1.32 11.32
CA ALA A 44 21.56 -1.56 10.04
C ALA A 44 20.51 -2.26 9.18
N GLY A 45 19.93 -1.52 8.24
CA GLY A 45 19.13 -2.10 7.18
C GLY A 45 19.91 -3.22 6.49
N LEU A 46 19.22 -4.04 5.70
CA LEU A 46 19.89 -5.08 4.91
C LEU A 46 21.14 -4.51 4.20
N PRO A 47 22.26 -5.25 4.13
CA PRO A 47 23.45 -4.77 3.43
C PRO A 47 23.08 -4.27 2.03
N LEU A 48 23.57 -3.09 1.63
CA LEU A 48 23.21 -2.41 0.38
C LEU A 48 23.16 -3.35 -0.84
N GLU A 49 24.15 -4.22 -0.94
CA GLU A 49 24.27 -5.20 -2.01
C GLU A 49 23.14 -6.25 -2.01
N SER A 50 22.65 -6.64 -0.84
CA SER A 50 21.54 -7.58 -0.72
C SER A 50 20.21 -6.98 -1.17
N GLU A 51 19.97 -5.69 -0.95
CA GLU A 51 18.80 -5.00 -1.50
C GLU A 51 18.87 -4.87 -3.02
N ARG A 52 20.02 -4.49 -3.58
CA ARG A 52 20.21 -4.43 -5.05
C ARG A 52 20.00 -5.79 -5.71
N LYS A 53 20.49 -6.86 -5.07
CA LYS A 53 20.22 -8.24 -5.52
C LYS A 53 18.74 -8.59 -5.44
N LEU A 54 18.04 -8.18 -4.39
CA LEU A 54 16.60 -8.38 -4.27
C LEU A 54 15.85 -7.62 -5.38
N ALA A 55 16.15 -6.33 -5.57
CA ALA A 55 15.58 -5.49 -6.63
C ALA A 55 15.76 -6.11 -8.02
N SER A 56 16.95 -6.64 -8.30
CA SER A 56 17.24 -7.34 -9.54
C SER A 56 16.42 -8.62 -9.70
N LYS A 57 16.22 -9.41 -8.63
CA LYS A 57 15.37 -10.61 -8.67
C LYS A 57 13.91 -10.25 -8.90
N VAL A 58 13.42 -9.21 -8.22
CA VAL A 58 12.05 -8.69 -8.38
C VAL A 58 11.81 -8.22 -9.80
N ALA A 59 12.73 -7.44 -10.38
CA ALA A 59 12.61 -6.97 -11.76
C ALA A 59 12.56 -8.13 -12.77
N LYS A 60 13.46 -9.12 -12.60
CA LYS A 60 13.47 -10.35 -13.43
C LYS A 60 12.17 -11.14 -13.30
N GLU A 61 11.58 -11.20 -12.12
CA GLU A 61 10.30 -11.89 -11.89
C GLU A 61 9.15 -11.22 -12.64
N PHE A 62 9.05 -9.89 -12.62
CA PHE A 62 8.08 -9.15 -13.42
C PHE A 62 8.28 -9.40 -14.92
N ILE A 63 9.51 -9.29 -15.39
CA ILE A 63 9.89 -9.53 -16.79
C ILE A 63 9.50 -10.94 -17.26
N ALA A 64 9.88 -11.96 -16.50
CA ALA A 64 9.59 -13.36 -16.84
C ALA A 64 8.09 -13.67 -16.79
N SER A 65 7.35 -13.00 -15.90
CA SER A 65 5.91 -13.20 -15.76
C SER A 65 5.12 -12.58 -16.91
N CYS A 66 5.52 -11.39 -17.35
CA CYS A 66 4.71 -10.55 -18.24
C CYS A 66 5.53 -10.01 -19.43
N PRO A 67 5.97 -10.88 -20.34
CA PRO A 67 6.72 -10.47 -21.52
C PRO A 67 5.86 -9.64 -22.49
N VAL A 68 6.53 -8.90 -23.39
CA VAL A 68 5.87 -8.18 -24.49
C VAL A 68 5.15 -9.16 -25.41
N THR A 69 3.86 -8.90 -25.60
CA THR A 69 2.90 -9.65 -26.42
C THR A 69 1.98 -8.64 -27.11
N ASP A 70 0.93 -9.10 -27.80
CA ASP A 70 -0.10 -8.19 -28.32
C ASP A 70 -0.78 -7.43 -27.16
N PRO A 71 -0.86 -6.08 -27.21
CA PRO A 71 -1.53 -5.27 -26.19
C PRO A 71 -3.04 -5.51 -26.05
N GLY A 72 -3.67 -6.26 -26.96
CA GLY A 72 -5.07 -6.70 -26.89
C GLY A 72 -5.25 -8.15 -26.40
N ASP A 73 -4.17 -8.91 -26.21
CA ASP A 73 -4.25 -10.32 -25.83
C ASP A 73 -4.60 -10.50 -24.34
N GLU A 74 -5.87 -10.78 -24.08
CA GLU A 74 -6.39 -11.05 -22.74
C GLU A 74 -5.89 -12.37 -22.16
N SER A 75 -5.65 -13.39 -22.99
CA SER A 75 -5.09 -14.65 -22.54
C SER A 75 -3.67 -14.46 -22.03
N ALA A 76 -2.85 -13.65 -22.72
CA ALA A 76 -1.53 -13.27 -22.25
C ALA A 76 -1.58 -12.45 -20.95
N ARG A 77 -2.54 -11.52 -20.82
CA ARG A 77 -2.77 -10.79 -19.55
C ARG A 77 -3.11 -11.75 -18.41
N ASN A 78 -4.02 -12.69 -18.63
CA ASN A 78 -4.43 -13.67 -17.63
C ASN A 78 -3.26 -14.58 -17.22
N ALA A 79 -2.51 -15.12 -18.19
CA ALA A 79 -1.33 -15.94 -17.91
C ALA A 79 -0.25 -15.19 -17.11
N CYS A 80 -0.03 -13.92 -17.45
CA CYS A 80 0.85 -13.02 -16.69
C CYS A 80 0.33 -12.78 -15.26
N GLY A 81 -0.97 -12.53 -15.09
CA GLY A 81 -1.62 -12.40 -13.79
C GLY A 81 -1.49 -13.66 -12.91
N GLU A 82 -1.66 -14.85 -13.49
CA GLU A 82 -1.45 -16.12 -12.78
C GLU A 82 0.01 -16.29 -12.33
N LYS A 83 0.99 -16.05 -13.22
CA LYS A 83 2.41 -16.13 -12.87
C LYS A 83 2.77 -15.17 -11.73
N LEU A 84 2.32 -13.91 -11.82
CA LEU A 84 2.57 -12.91 -10.78
C LEU A 84 1.89 -13.27 -9.45
N GLY A 85 0.65 -13.77 -9.50
CA GLY A 85 -0.11 -14.20 -8.33
C GLY A 85 0.51 -15.40 -7.61
N GLN A 86 1.06 -16.36 -8.37
CA GLN A 86 1.70 -17.58 -7.86
C GLN A 86 3.19 -17.39 -7.54
N SER A 87 3.77 -16.22 -7.83
CA SER A 87 5.17 -15.93 -7.56
C SER A 87 5.48 -15.99 -6.06
N LYS A 88 6.21 -17.04 -5.66
CA LYS A 88 6.71 -17.21 -4.28
C LYS A 88 7.62 -16.07 -3.85
N LEU A 89 8.44 -15.55 -4.78
CA LEU A 89 9.31 -14.41 -4.51
C LEU A 89 8.46 -13.20 -4.12
N LEU A 90 7.55 -12.78 -5.00
CA LEU A 90 6.77 -11.57 -4.77
C LEU A 90 5.84 -11.71 -3.56
N THR A 91 5.25 -12.88 -3.32
CA THR A 91 4.43 -13.13 -2.12
C THR A 91 5.24 -12.94 -0.85
N LYS A 92 6.51 -13.35 -0.83
CA LYS A 92 7.38 -13.20 0.34
C LYS A 92 7.81 -11.75 0.58
N VAL A 93 8.06 -10.99 -0.48
CA VAL A 93 8.76 -9.69 -0.37
C VAL A 93 7.84 -8.49 -0.49
N MET A 94 6.60 -8.62 -0.97
CA MET A 94 5.67 -7.50 -0.92
C MET A 94 5.18 -7.25 0.51
N ALA A 95 5.06 -5.98 0.87
CA ALA A 95 4.49 -5.59 2.15
C ALA A 95 2.99 -5.91 2.20
N PRO A 96 2.44 -6.36 3.35
CA PRO A 96 1.01 -6.46 3.67
C PRO A 96 0.09 -5.46 2.97
N THR A 97 0.49 -4.20 3.03
CA THR A 97 -0.17 -3.09 2.38
C THR A 97 0.73 -2.53 1.31
N PHE A 98 0.33 -2.70 0.05
CA PHE A 98 1.08 -2.23 -1.10
C PHE A 98 0.51 -0.90 -1.61
N VAL A 99 1.38 0.05 -1.90
CA VAL A 99 0.98 1.37 -2.38
C VAL A 99 1.21 1.52 -3.88
N TRP A 100 0.22 2.06 -4.60
CA TRP A 100 0.23 2.20 -6.05
C TRP A 100 -0.13 3.60 -6.50
N GLY A 101 0.61 4.13 -7.46
CA GLY A 101 0.23 5.37 -8.14
C GLY A 101 1.17 5.78 -9.25
N ARG A 102 1.39 7.09 -9.36
CA ARG A 102 2.30 7.71 -10.31
C ARG A 102 3.32 8.56 -9.58
N GLN A 103 4.50 8.67 -10.16
CA GLN A 103 5.50 9.65 -9.78
C GLN A 103 4.95 11.06 -10.06
N VAL A 104 5.22 12.00 -9.14
CA VAL A 104 4.79 13.41 -9.28
C VAL A 104 5.95 14.31 -9.67
N ASN A 105 7.15 14.04 -9.14
CA ASN A 105 8.39 14.73 -9.51
C ASN A 105 9.42 13.69 -9.94
N VAL A 106 10.26 14.03 -10.92
CA VAL A 106 11.40 13.18 -11.31
C VAL A 106 12.29 12.94 -10.08
N ASN A 107 12.77 11.70 -9.92
CA ASN A 107 13.56 11.23 -8.78
C ASN A 107 12.85 11.28 -7.40
N ASP A 108 11.53 11.51 -7.35
CA ASP A 108 10.71 11.35 -6.15
C ASP A 108 10.02 9.98 -6.18
N TYR A 109 10.50 9.08 -5.32
CA TYR A 109 10.01 7.70 -5.21
C TYR A 109 9.18 7.47 -3.94
N ASP A 110 8.85 8.53 -3.20
CA ASP A 110 8.21 8.34 -1.93
C ASP A 110 6.75 7.92 -2.07
N VAL A 111 6.52 6.64 -1.82
CA VAL A 111 5.20 6.00 -1.78
C VAL A 111 4.42 6.33 -0.50
N VAL A 112 5.02 6.99 0.49
CA VAL A 112 4.42 7.36 1.79
C VAL A 112 3.97 8.82 1.83
N LYS A 113 4.76 9.78 1.31
CA LYS A 113 4.42 11.22 1.33
C LYS A 113 3.26 11.59 0.43
N ASN A 114 3.07 10.87 -0.69
CA ASN A 114 2.11 11.30 -1.70
C ASN A 114 0.65 11.09 -1.24
N ARG A 115 -0.07 12.20 -1.08
CA ARG A 115 -1.47 12.28 -0.60
C ARG A 115 -2.52 11.84 -1.62
N THR A 116 -2.18 11.02 -2.61
CA THR A 116 -3.16 10.53 -3.60
C THR A 116 -2.96 9.06 -3.99
N MET A 117 -2.15 8.33 -3.22
CA MET A 117 -1.84 6.94 -3.55
C MET A 117 -3.00 6.01 -3.23
N THR A 118 -3.10 4.93 -4.01
CA THR A 118 -4.05 3.85 -3.75
C THR A 118 -3.37 2.74 -2.98
N LYS A 119 -4.05 2.18 -1.98
CA LYS A 119 -3.62 0.96 -1.29
C LYS A 119 -4.25 -0.25 -1.93
N PHE A 120 -3.47 -1.32 -2.03
CA PHE A 120 -3.93 -2.63 -2.45
C PHE A 120 -3.43 -3.73 -1.52
N ASN A 121 -4.22 -4.79 -1.44
CA ASN A 121 -3.72 -6.10 -1.12
C ASN A 121 -2.71 -6.51 -2.22
N PRO A 122 -1.50 -7.00 -1.86
CA PRO A 122 -0.46 -7.35 -2.81
C PRO A 122 -0.87 -8.37 -3.88
N PHE A 123 -1.76 -9.30 -3.52
CA PHE A 123 -2.27 -10.30 -4.46
C PHE A 123 -3.14 -9.65 -5.54
N VAL A 124 -4.03 -8.74 -5.13
CA VAL A 124 -4.88 -7.94 -6.03
C VAL A 124 -4.03 -7.12 -6.99
N TRP A 125 -3.06 -6.37 -6.46
CA TRP A 125 -2.21 -5.53 -7.30
C TRP A 125 -1.40 -6.35 -8.31
N ARG A 126 -0.75 -7.43 -7.86
CA ARG A 126 0.05 -8.29 -8.76
C ARG A 126 -0.78 -8.90 -9.87
N LYS A 127 -1.90 -9.54 -9.51
CA LYS A 127 -2.68 -10.32 -10.46
C LYS A 127 -3.46 -9.45 -11.43
N LEU A 128 -3.95 -8.28 -10.99
CA LEU A 128 -4.90 -7.47 -11.76
C LEU A 128 -4.32 -6.17 -12.30
N TYR A 129 -3.44 -5.49 -11.55
CA TYR A 129 -2.87 -4.20 -11.98
C TYR A 129 -1.54 -4.42 -12.69
N ALA A 130 -0.61 -5.14 -12.07
CA ALA A 130 0.70 -5.37 -12.66
C ALA A 130 0.60 -6.16 -13.99
N SER A 131 -0.44 -7.00 -14.14
CA SER A 131 -0.66 -7.77 -15.36
C SER A 131 -1.08 -6.96 -16.58
N THR A 132 -1.50 -5.71 -16.38
CA THR A 132 -1.77 -4.75 -17.46
C THR A 132 -0.50 -4.21 -18.11
N PHE A 133 0.67 -4.48 -17.53
CA PHE A 133 1.97 -4.10 -18.08
C PHE A 133 2.66 -5.29 -18.74
N MET A 134 3.45 -4.98 -19.76
CA MET A 134 4.31 -5.90 -20.48
C MET A 134 5.74 -5.38 -20.42
N PHE A 135 6.66 -6.14 -19.86
CA PHE A 135 8.01 -5.67 -19.59
C PHE A 135 8.97 -6.03 -20.72
N THR A 136 9.81 -5.06 -21.11
CA THR A 136 10.65 -5.13 -22.33
C THR A 136 11.89 -6.03 -22.20
N GLY A 137 12.20 -6.50 -20.99
CA GLY A 137 13.34 -7.39 -20.73
C GLY A 137 14.55 -6.72 -20.10
N THR A 138 14.63 -5.39 -20.11
CA THR A 138 15.69 -4.63 -19.44
C THR A 138 15.22 -4.09 -18.09
N PHE A 139 16.16 -3.75 -17.22
CA PHE A 139 15.91 -3.02 -15.99
C PHE A 139 17.20 -2.35 -15.50
N THR A 140 17.07 -1.31 -14.69
CA THR A 140 18.16 -0.75 -13.88
C THR A 140 17.77 -0.74 -12.41
N VAL A 141 18.77 -0.61 -11.54
CA VAL A 141 18.56 -0.52 -10.09
C VAL A 141 19.35 0.68 -9.58
N GLU A 142 18.65 1.61 -8.95
CA GLU A 142 19.26 2.74 -8.26
C GLU A 142 19.03 2.68 -6.75
N GLN A 143 19.80 3.48 -6.03
CA GLN A 143 19.65 3.67 -4.60
C GLN A 143 19.61 5.16 -4.31
N VAL A 144 18.62 5.59 -3.54
CA VAL A 144 18.31 7.00 -3.30
C VAL A 144 17.81 7.19 -1.88
N HIS A 145 18.00 8.39 -1.33
CA HIS A 145 17.41 8.74 -0.05
C HIS A 145 16.05 9.41 -0.24
N ASP A 146 15.06 9.02 0.56
CA ASP A 146 13.82 9.77 0.65
C ASP A 146 13.97 11.05 1.49
N TRP A 147 12.87 11.79 1.67
CA TRP A 147 12.88 13.06 2.40
C TRP A 147 13.14 12.90 3.91
N GLN A 148 13.00 11.71 4.47
CA GLN A 148 13.38 11.38 5.84
C GLN A 148 14.82 10.84 5.94
N GLY A 149 15.56 10.79 4.82
CA GLY A 149 16.91 10.22 4.77
C GLY A 149 16.94 8.70 4.81
N ARG A 150 15.80 8.01 4.62
CA ARG A 150 15.78 6.55 4.49
C ARG A 150 16.30 6.15 3.13
N LEU A 151 17.20 5.19 3.11
CA LEU A 151 17.69 4.62 1.86
C LEU A 151 16.63 3.72 1.23
N LEU A 152 16.26 4.06 0.00
CA LEU A 152 15.40 3.28 -0.88
C LEU A 152 16.26 2.64 -1.96
N THR A 153 15.94 1.40 -2.31
CA THR A 153 16.43 0.74 -3.53
C THR A 153 15.27 0.69 -4.53
N VAL A 154 15.45 1.26 -5.72
CA VAL A 154 14.40 1.35 -6.74
C VAL A 154 14.79 0.53 -7.96
N ALA A 155 13.91 -0.39 -8.37
CA ALA A 155 14.03 -1.07 -9.65
C ALA A 155 13.23 -0.33 -10.72
N HIS A 156 13.91 0.08 -11.78
CA HIS A 156 13.34 0.74 -12.95
C HIS A 156 13.10 -0.32 -14.03
N ILE A 157 11.84 -0.58 -14.36
CA ILE A 157 11.45 -1.67 -15.25
C ILE A 157 10.65 -1.11 -16.43
N PRO A 158 11.28 -0.89 -17.60
CA PRO A 158 10.59 -0.38 -18.76
C PRO A 158 9.47 -1.32 -19.24
N TYR A 159 8.31 -0.74 -19.53
CA TYR A 159 7.12 -1.49 -19.94
C TYR A 159 6.40 -0.88 -21.14
N LYS A 160 5.52 -1.69 -21.74
CA LYS A 160 4.39 -1.27 -22.58
C LYS A 160 3.08 -1.64 -21.89
N PHE A 161 2.05 -0.82 -22.02
CA PHE A 161 0.75 -1.09 -21.39
C PHE A 161 -0.19 -1.80 -22.37
N ARG A 162 -1.02 -2.72 -21.87
CA ARG A 162 -2.03 -3.44 -22.65
C ARG A 162 -3.24 -2.55 -22.89
N ASN A 163 -3.15 -1.58 -23.82
CA ASN A 163 -4.20 -0.58 -24.07
C ASN A 163 -5.32 -1.02 -25.03
N LYS A 164 -5.20 -2.20 -25.67
CA LYS A 164 -6.14 -2.68 -26.70
C LYS A 164 -7.09 -3.79 -26.21
N MET A 165 -7.07 -4.17 -24.92
CA MET A 165 -8.02 -5.15 -24.35
C MET A 165 -9.45 -4.60 -24.30
N ASP A 166 -10.45 -5.46 -24.08
CA ASP A 166 -11.82 -5.01 -23.84
C ASP A 166 -11.92 -4.12 -22.57
N ILE A 167 -12.92 -3.23 -22.52
CA ILE A 167 -13.13 -2.35 -21.36
C ILE A 167 -13.33 -3.13 -20.04
N GLY A 168 -13.93 -4.32 -20.10
CA GLY A 168 -14.15 -5.19 -18.95
C GLY A 168 -12.85 -5.79 -18.38
N SER A 169 -11.78 -5.77 -19.16
CA SER A 169 -10.47 -6.34 -18.80
C SER A 169 -9.59 -5.43 -17.95
N TYR A 170 -10.04 -4.22 -17.62
CA TYR A 170 -9.31 -3.29 -16.76
C TYR A 170 -9.87 -3.27 -15.33
N PRO A 171 -9.02 -3.20 -14.29
CA PRO A 171 -9.45 -3.18 -12.89
C PRO A 171 -10.46 -2.09 -12.52
N TYR A 172 -10.52 -1.03 -13.32
CA TYR A 172 -11.62 -0.08 -13.39
C TYR A 172 -11.44 0.75 -14.67
N PRO A 173 -12.42 1.59 -15.05
CA PRO A 173 -12.31 2.48 -16.19
C PRO A 173 -11.19 3.52 -16.04
N PHE A 174 -9.93 3.17 -16.33
CA PHE A 174 -8.79 4.10 -16.17
C PHE A 174 -8.98 5.41 -16.95
N TRP A 175 -9.79 5.37 -18.01
CA TRP A 175 -10.18 6.49 -18.87
C TRP A 175 -11.26 7.42 -18.29
N HIS A 176 -11.76 7.16 -17.08
CA HIS A 176 -12.56 8.16 -16.33
C HIS A 176 -11.82 9.49 -16.15
N SER A 177 -10.49 9.46 -16.21
CA SER A 177 -9.61 10.61 -16.20
C SER A 177 -8.63 10.50 -17.36
N LYS A 178 -8.64 11.47 -18.28
CA LYS A 178 -7.71 11.49 -19.42
C LYS A 178 -6.26 11.39 -18.96
N ILE A 179 -5.87 12.21 -17.99
CA ILE A 179 -4.52 12.21 -17.42
C ILE A 179 -4.15 10.82 -16.89
N LYS A 180 -5.08 10.14 -16.19
CA LYS A 180 -4.83 8.80 -15.67
C LYS A 180 -4.57 7.83 -16.83
N TRP A 181 -5.43 7.81 -17.83
CA TRP A 181 -5.30 6.96 -19.01
C TRP A 181 -4.00 7.21 -19.79
N ASP A 182 -3.66 8.48 -20.03
CA ASP A 182 -2.40 8.88 -20.67
C ASP A 182 -1.20 8.31 -19.90
N THR A 183 -1.17 8.45 -18.56
CA THR A 183 -0.06 7.91 -17.75
C THR A 183 0.03 6.39 -17.77
N TYR A 184 -1.09 5.66 -17.87
CA TYR A 184 -1.01 4.20 -18.00
C TYR A 184 -0.40 3.79 -19.34
N GLN A 185 -0.80 4.45 -20.44
CA GLN A 185 -0.37 4.08 -21.77
C GLN A 185 1.07 4.52 -22.09
N GLN A 186 1.44 5.72 -21.65
CA GLN A 186 2.63 6.39 -22.14
C GLN A 186 3.80 6.44 -21.15
N SER A 187 3.59 6.21 -19.85
CA SER A 187 4.73 6.18 -18.90
C SER A 187 5.75 5.11 -19.31
N LYS A 188 7.04 5.46 -19.23
CA LYS A 188 8.12 4.61 -19.76
C LYS A 188 8.33 3.33 -18.96
N GLU A 189 8.19 3.42 -17.64
CA GLU A 189 8.64 2.37 -16.73
C GLU A 189 7.84 2.30 -15.44
N LEU A 190 7.95 1.13 -14.83
CA LEU A 190 7.44 0.81 -13.51
C LEU A 190 8.60 0.97 -12.53
N LEU A 191 8.40 1.83 -11.54
CA LEU A 191 9.36 2.11 -10.47
C LEU A 191 8.94 1.28 -9.26
N VAL A 192 9.65 0.21 -8.95
CA VAL A 192 9.34 -0.66 -7.81
C VAL A 192 10.24 -0.28 -6.63
N VAL A 193 9.61 0.17 -5.54
CA VAL A 193 10.31 0.74 -4.39
C VAL A 193 10.52 -0.31 -3.30
N ILE A 194 11.78 -0.57 -2.99
CA ILE A 194 12.24 -1.58 -2.03
C ILE A 194 12.97 -0.89 -0.89
N ASN A 195 12.67 -1.33 0.33
CA ASN A 195 13.38 -0.93 1.53
C ASN A 195 13.23 -2.03 2.58
N GLU A 196 14.28 -2.26 3.37
CA GLU A 196 14.35 -3.29 4.41
C GLU A 196 13.90 -4.68 3.90
N GLY A 197 14.26 -5.02 2.66
CA GLY A 197 13.94 -6.31 2.04
C GLY A 197 12.48 -6.50 1.65
N LYS A 198 11.67 -5.42 1.69
CA LYS A 198 10.26 -5.43 1.31
C LYS A 198 9.98 -4.46 0.18
N ILE A 199 9.04 -4.83 -0.70
CA ILE A 199 8.45 -3.92 -1.69
C ILE A 199 7.28 -3.20 -1.00
N TYR A 200 7.40 -1.88 -0.84
CA TYR A 200 6.35 -1.05 -0.22
C TYR A 200 5.32 -0.55 -1.24
N GLY A 201 5.75 -0.38 -2.49
CA GLY A 201 4.88 0.14 -3.51
C GLY A 201 5.52 0.16 -4.88
N ALA A 202 4.75 0.61 -5.85
CA ALA A 202 5.25 0.93 -7.18
C ALA A 202 4.60 2.20 -7.72
N LEU A 203 5.31 2.84 -8.64
CA LEU A 203 4.89 4.05 -9.32
C LEU A 203 5.02 3.84 -10.83
N ARG A 204 4.09 4.40 -11.60
CA ARG A 204 4.35 4.70 -13.02
C ARG A 204 5.28 5.91 -13.07
N SER A 205 6.35 5.84 -13.86
CA SER A 205 7.27 6.98 -14.02
C SER A 205 6.57 8.21 -14.59
N LEU A 206 7.08 9.39 -14.25
CA LEU A 206 6.58 10.64 -14.81
C LEU A 206 6.97 10.78 -16.30
N GLU A 207 8.13 10.23 -16.66
CA GLU A 207 8.60 10.23 -18.04
C GLU A 207 7.68 9.43 -18.96
N GLN A 208 7.36 10.02 -20.10
CA GLN A 208 6.48 9.44 -21.10
C GLN A 208 7.21 9.16 -22.41
N ASP A 209 6.76 8.12 -23.10
CA ASP A 209 7.09 7.78 -24.47
C ASP A 209 5.87 8.05 -25.35
N LEU A 210 5.83 9.25 -25.93
CA LEU A 210 4.72 9.75 -26.74
C LEU A 210 4.68 9.14 -28.15
N ASN A 211 5.69 8.36 -28.53
CA ASN A 211 5.74 7.68 -29.83
C ASN A 211 4.97 6.34 -29.82
N ARG A 212 4.44 5.91 -28.66
CA ARG A 212 3.66 4.68 -28.54
C ARG A 212 2.27 4.84 -29.14
N ASP A 213 1.77 3.76 -29.72
CA ASP A 213 0.36 3.61 -30.09
C ASP A 213 -0.55 4.06 -28.95
N TYR A 214 -1.38 5.05 -29.23
CA TYR A 214 -2.37 5.57 -28.30
C TYR A 214 -3.76 5.05 -28.66
N VAL A 215 -4.49 4.54 -27.67
CA VAL A 215 -5.88 4.12 -27.83
C VAL A 215 -6.75 5.14 -27.12
N SER A 216 -7.59 5.86 -27.86
CA SER A 216 -8.58 6.74 -27.25
C SER A 216 -9.73 5.92 -26.65
N ARG A 217 -10.24 6.36 -25.49
CA ARG A 217 -11.43 5.79 -24.85
C ARG A 217 -12.27 6.94 -24.30
N GLU A 218 -13.57 6.84 -24.49
CA GLU A 218 -14.53 7.78 -23.93
C GLU A 218 -15.11 7.24 -22.63
N TRP A 219 -15.28 8.14 -21.67
CA TRP A 219 -15.89 7.81 -20.39
C TRP A 219 -17.40 8.00 -20.47
N ASP A 220 -18.13 6.92 -20.22
CA ASP A 220 -19.60 6.88 -20.31
C ASP A 220 -20.29 7.11 -18.96
N GLY A 221 -19.54 7.44 -17.90
CA GLY A 221 -20.06 7.66 -16.57
C GLY A 221 -20.31 6.38 -15.75
N ARG A 222 -20.04 5.18 -16.27
CA ARG A 222 -20.42 3.91 -15.62
C ARG A 222 -19.24 3.15 -15.03
N TRP A 223 -19.26 3.00 -13.72
CA TRP A 223 -18.27 2.19 -12.98
C TRP A 223 -18.57 0.70 -13.04
N HIS A 224 -19.85 0.36 -13.19
CA HIS A 224 -20.34 -0.99 -13.34
C HIS A 224 -21.34 -1.01 -14.49
N TRP A 225 -21.36 -2.13 -15.22
CA TRP A 225 -22.35 -2.36 -16.25
C TRP A 225 -22.66 -3.86 -16.36
N ILE A 226 -23.74 -4.15 -17.05
CA ILE A 226 -24.08 -5.51 -17.46
C ILE A 226 -23.75 -5.61 -18.95
N ASN A 227 -22.95 -6.60 -19.33
CA ASN A 227 -22.64 -6.84 -20.74
C ASN A 227 -23.83 -7.48 -21.48
N LYS A 228 -23.68 -7.68 -22.79
CA LYS A 228 -24.76 -8.19 -23.65
C LYS A 228 -25.20 -9.61 -23.26
N GLU A 229 -24.32 -10.35 -22.60
CA GLU A 229 -24.52 -11.71 -22.10
C GLU A 229 -25.11 -11.74 -20.68
N GLY A 230 -25.48 -10.59 -20.11
CA GLY A 230 -26.07 -10.49 -18.78
C GLY A 230 -25.07 -10.60 -17.62
N LYS A 231 -23.76 -10.51 -17.89
CA LYS A 231 -22.72 -10.62 -16.85
C LYS A 231 -22.28 -9.26 -16.33
N ALA A 232 -21.93 -9.23 -15.04
CA ALA A 232 -21.42 -8.03 -14.37
C ALA A 232 -20.00 -7.68 -14.84
N GLU A 233 -19.78 -6.39 -15.08
CA GLU A 233 -18.52 -5.81 -15.51
C GLU A 233 -18.08 -4.63 -14.62
N PRO A 234 -16.77 -4.35 -14.49
CA PRO A 234 -15.67 -5.07 -15.14
C PRO A 234 -15.44 -6.44 -14.51
N HIS A 235 -15.44 -7.51 -15.30
CA HIS A 235 -15.38 -8.88 -14.82
C HIS A 235 -14.08 -9.16 -14.04
N VAL A 236 -13.01 -8.42 -14.34
CA VAL A 236 -11.73 -8.52 -13.63
C VAL A 236 -11.79 -8.03 -12.18
N THR A 237 -12.87 -7.36 -11.78
CA THR A 237 -13.08 -6.87 -10.41
C THR A 237 -13.78 -7.88 -9.50
N LEU A 238 -14.27 -8.98 -10.09
CA LEU A 238 -14.93 -10.06 -9.38
C LEU A 238 -13.89 -10.97 -8.69
N TYR A 239 -14.33 -11.68 -7.66
CA TYR A 239 -13.46 -12.66 -6.97
C TYR A 239 -13.08 -13.84 -7.88
N SER A 240 -13.96 -14.23 -8.81
CA SER A 240 -13.69 -15.28 -9.80
C SER A 240 -12.53 -14.97 -10.75
N ALA A 241 -12.16 -13.69 -10.91
CA ALA A 241 -11.00 -13.28 -11.69
C ALA A 241 -9.70 -13.24 -10.86
N LEU A 242 -9.80 -13.18 -9.53
CA LEU A 242 -8.67 -13.11 -8.61
C LEU A 242 -8.27 -14.49 -8.07
N PHE A 243 -9.23 -15.25 -7.58
CA PHE A 243 -9.00 -16.51 -6.89
C PHE A 243 -8.99 -17.71 -7.83
N SER A 244 -8.31 -18.78 -7.42
CA SER A 244 -8.33 -20.06 -8.11
C SER A 244 -9.74 -20.68 -8.09
N LYS A 245 -10.09 -21.43 -9.14
CA LYS A 245 -11.42 -22.05 -9.27
C LYS A 245 -11.74 -23.08 -8.18
N ASN A 246 -10.71 -23.65 -7.56
CA ASN A 246 -10.83 -24.66 -6.51
C ASN A 246 -10.82 -24.07 -5.10
N ASN A 247 -10.79 -22.74 -4.95
CA ASN A 247 -10.85 -22.09 -3.66
C ASN A 247 -12.28 -22.17 -3.09
N PRO A 248 -12.52 -22.98 -2.04
CA PRO A 248 -13.86 -23.28 -1.56
C PRO A 248 -14.52 -22.09 -0.84
N TYR A 249 -13.77 -21.03 -0.57
CA TYR A 249 -14.23 -19.88 0.19
C TYR A 249 -14.74 -18.74 -0.69
N VAL A 250 -14.55 -18.80 -2.01
CA VAL A 250 -14.85 -17.69 -2.93
C VAL A 250 -16.34 -17.35 -2.99
N GLU A 251 -17.22 -18.35 -2.98
CA GLU A 251 -18.68 -18.12 -3.00
C GLU A 251 -19.16 -17.46 -1.70
N GLN A 252 -18.65 -17.93 -0.55
CA GLN A 252 -18.95 -17.35 0.76
C GLN A 252 -18.42 -15.92 0.87
N LEU A 253 -17.23 -15.66 0.32
CA LEU A 253 -16.63 -14.33 0.25
C LEU A 253 -17.45 -13.38 -0.63
N ASP A 254 -17.90 -13.81 -1.80
CA ASP A 254 -18.75 -12.98 -2.68
C ASP A 254 -20.06 -12.62 -1.99
N THR A 255 -20.69 -13.57 -1.32
CA THR A 255 -21.90 -13.36 -0.53
C THR A 255 -21.65 -12.34 0.59
N ALA A 256 -20.62 -12.55 1.41
CA ALA A 256 -20.28 -11.67 2.52
C ALA A 256 -19.95 -10.23 2.06
N PHE A 257 -19.24 -10.08 0.94
CA PHE A 257 -18.98 -8.77 0.35
C PHE A 257 -20.28 -8.08 -0.10
N ARG A 258 -21.18 -8.78 -0.80
CA ARG A 258 -22.44 -8.19 -1.28
C ARG A 258 -23.35 -7.75 -0.15
N GLU A 259 -23.46 -8.57 0.90
CA GLU A 259 -24.23 -8.20 2.09
C GLU A 259 -23.65 -6.95 2.76
N LEU A 260 -22.32 -6.89 2.93
CA LEU A 260 -21.63 -5.71 3.45
C LEU A 260 -21.83 -4.48 2.55
N GLU A 261 -21.66 -4.63 1.23
CA GLU A 261 -21.76 -3.54 0.26
C GLU A 261 -23.16 -2.94 0.28
N VAL A 262 -24.22 -3.75 0.20
CA VAL A 262 -25.62 -3.30 0.23
C VAL A 262 -25.92 -2.53 1.52
N ASN A 263 -25.52 -3.05 2.67
CA ASN A 263 -25.77 -2.41 3.97
C ASN A 263 -24.87 -1.17 4.20
N SER A 264 -23.73 -1.06 3.49
CA SER A 264 -22.87 0.13 3.56
C SER A 264 -23.41 1.33 2.78
N ARG A 265 -24.38 1.13 1.88
CA ARG A 265 -24.95 2.20 1.03
C ARG A 265 -25.65 3.29 1.84
N GLU A 266 -26.33 2.92 2.93
CA GLU A 266 -26.96 3.88 3.85
C GLU A 266 -25.94 4.89 4.42
N TYR A 267 -24.67 4.49 4.50
CA TYR A 267 -23.58 5.29 5.08
C TYR A 267 -22.66 5.92 4.02
N ASN A 268 -23.03 5.83 2.75
CA ASN A 268 -22.30 6.44 1.62
C ASN A 268 -20.81 6.07 1.56
N CYS A 269 -20.41 4.88 2.03
CA CYS A 269 -19.01 4.48 2.08
C CYS A 269 -18.34 4.55 0.69
N ALA A 270 -19.08 4.14 -0.34
CA ALA A 270 -18.65 4.15 -1.73
C ALA A 270 -18.34 5.56 -2.28
N THR A 271 -18.94 6.63 -1.75
CA THR A 271 -18.71 8.00 -2.21
C THR A 271 -17.27 8.44 -1.96
N CYS A 272 -16.74 8.11 -0.77
CA CYS A 272 -15.38 8.42 -0.38
C CYS A 272 -14.38 7.38 -0.88
N HIS A 273 -14.77 6.09 -0.89
CA HIS A 273 -13.92 4.97 -1.27
C HIS A 273 -14.04 4.60 -2.76
N HIS A 274 -13.95 5.63 -3.60
CA HIS A 274 -14.20 5.58 -5.04
C HIS A 274 -12.94 5.83 -5.87
N PRO A 275 -12.78 5.27 -7.09
CA PRO A 275 -11.64 5.52 -7.97
C PRO A 275 -11.44 6.98 -8.44
N SER A 276 -12.48 7.81 -8.36
CA SER A 276 -12.37 9.27 -8.61
C SER A 276 -11.86 10.04 -7.38
N ASN A 277 -11.87 9.44 -6.19
CA ASN A 277 -11.40 10.01 -4.94
C ASN A 277 -11.86 11.45 -4.66
N PRO A 278 -13.17 11.73 -4.64
CA PRO A 278 -13.68 13.10 -4.46
C PRO A 278 -13.26 13.68 -3.10
N ALA A 279 -13.14 12.82 -2.08
CA ALA A 279 -12.69 13.18 -0.74
C ALA A 279 -11.16 13.35 -0.61
N LYS A 280 -10.38 13.14 -1.68
CA LYS A 280 -8.91 13.22 -1.69
C LYS A 280 -8.26 12.40 -0.55
N ILE A 281 -8.84 11.23 -0.25
CA ILE A 281 -8.34 10.31 0.76
C ILE A 281 -6.96 9.83 0.32
N SER A 282 -6.05 9.77 1.30
CA SER A 282 -4.76 9.13 1.10
C SER A 282 -4.28 8.44 2.36
N PRO A 283 -3.81 7.19 2.23
CA PRO A 283 -3.93 6.35 1.04
C PRO A 283 -5.37 5.88 0.82
N LEU A 284 -5.82 5.88 -0.43
CA LEU A 284 -7.18 5.51 -0.85
C LEU A 284 -7.34 3.99 -0.92
N GLY A 285 -8.34 3.45 -0.23
CA GLY A 285 -8.83 2.09 -0.46
C GLY A 285 -10.17 2.14 -1.19
N PHE A 286 -10.44 1.16 -2.04
CA PHE A 286 -11.67 1.06 -2.81
C PHE A 286 -12.66 0.13 -2.14
N MET A 287 -13.92 0.54 -2.07
CA MET A 287 -15.03 -0.28 -1.57
C MET A 287 -16.07 -0.62 -2.63
N ILE A 288 -15.93 -0.08 -3.85
CA ILE A 288 -16.93 -0.27 -4.91
C ILE A 288 -16.72 -1.56 -5.71
N TYR A 289 -15.54 -2.18 -5.61
CA TYR A 289 -15.19 -3.39 -6.35
C TYR A 289 -14.87 -4.53 -5.39
N PRO A 290 -15.43 -5.75 -5.58
CA PRO A 290 -15.27 -6.86 -4.64
C PRO A 290 -13.80 -7.15 -4.31
N ASN A 291 -12.98 -7.40 -5.32
CA ASN A 291 -11.60 -7.82 -5.09
C ASN A 291 -10.69 -6.70 -4.56
N GLN A 292 -11.00 -5.43 -4.82
CA GLN A 292 -10.21 -4.30 -4.31
C GLN A 292 -10.51 -4.01 -2.84
N THR A 293 -11.73 -4.31 -2.39
CA THR A 293 -12.16 -4.18 -0.98
C THR A 293 -11.38 -5.10 -0.03
N LEU A 294 -10.74 -6.17 -0.53
CA LEU A 294 -9.88 -7.05 0.28
C LEU A 294 -8.77 -6.31 1.03
N THR A 295 -8.29 -5.20 0.44
CA THR A 295 -7.28 -4.33 1.06
C THR A 295 -7.79 -3.70 2.36
N MET A 296 -9.09 -3.45 2.43
CA MET A 296 -9.73 -2.73 3.53
C MET A 296 -10.38 -3.64 4.55
N ARG A 297 -10.39 -4.96 4.38
CA ARG A 297 -11.17 -5.91 5.20
C ARG A 297 -11.00 -5.70 6.71
N HIS A 298 -9.78 -5.70 7.23
CA HIS A 298 -9.50 -5.44 8.65
C HIS A 298 -9.79 -3.99 9.04
N LYS A 299 -9.54 -3.05 8.12
CA LYS A 299 -9.74 -1.63 8.39
C LYS A 299 -11.23 -1.29 8.54
N ILE A 300 -12.10 -1.91 7.74
CA ILE A 300 -13.55 -1.73 7.81
C ILE A 300 -14.06 -2.15 9.19
N VAL A 301 -13.67 -3.34 9.66
CA VAL A 301 -13.99 -3.82 11.02
C VAL A 301 -13.50 -2.84 12.07
N SER A 302 -12.23 -2.43 11.98
CA SER A 302 -11.63 -1.48 12.93
C SER A 302 -12.36 -0.14 12.99
N VAL A 303 -12.76 0.46 11.86
CA VAL A 303 -13.38 1.79 11.85
C VAL A 303 -14.84 1.78 12.28
N ILE A 304 -15.58 0.72 11.96
CA ILE A 304 -16.97 0.55 12.44
C ILE A 304 -16.97 0.28 13.95
N ARG A 305 -16.07 -0.60 14.42
CA ARG A 305 -15.94 -0.92 15.85
C ARG A 305 -15.57 0.30 16.69
N SER A 306 -14.67 1.14 16.16
CA SER A 306 -14.24 2.37 16.84
C SER A 306 -15.15 3.57 16.63
N ASP A 307 -16.26 3.40 15.90
CA ASP A 307 -17.26 4.43 15.60
C ASP A 307 -16.67 5.71 15.00
N ARG A 308 -15.72 5.54 14.07
CA ARG A 308 -14.98 6.65 13.44
C ARG A 308 -15.45 6.96 12.02
N MET A 309 -16.36 6.14 11.48
CA MET A 309 -16.88 6.26 10.12
C MET A 309 -18.41 6.12 10.15
N PRO A 310 -19.15 6.93 9.37
CA PRO A 310 -18.68 8.05 8.53
C PRO A 310 -17.94 9.15 9.30
N PRO A 311 -17.04 9.92 8.66
CA PRO A 311 -16.38 11.03 9.35
C PRO A 311 -17.40 12.10 9.72
N ALA A 312 -17.05 12.94 10.69
CA ALA A 312 -17.88 14.10 11.05
C ALA A 312 -18.14 14.96 9.80
N ALA A 313 -19.36 15.47 9.70
CA ALA A 313 -19.79 16.28 8.57
C ALA A 313 -20.59 17.48 9.04
N THR A 314 -20.74 18.45 8.15
CA THR A 314 -21.62 19.59 8.35
C THR A 314 -22.54 19.68 7.13
N ILE A 315 -23.85 19.64 7.34
CA ILE A 315 -24.86 19.72 6.27
C ILE A 315 -25.58 21.07 6.36
N GLY A 316 -25.72 21.76 5.23
CA GLY A 316 -26.46 23.02 5.14
C GLY A 316 -25.87 23.97 4.10
N ASP A 317 -26.74 24.68 3.39
CA ASP A 317 -26.36 25.50 2.22
C ASP A 317 -25.92 26.93 2.58
N ALA A 318 -26.05 27.32 3.86
CA ALA A 318 -25.72 28.66 4.35
C ALA A 318 -24.97 28.59 5.69
N PRO A 319 -24.01 29.50 5.95
CA PRO A 319 -23.17 29.48 7.16
C PRO A 319 -23.95 29.42 8.48
N HIS A 320 -25.16 29.97 8.53
CA HIS A 320 -26.01 30.03 9.72
C HIS A 320 -27.03 28.89 9.83
N ASN A 321 -27.11 28.00 8.83
CA ASN A 321 -28.03 26.87 8.80
C ASN A 321 -27.28 25.55 8.61
N THR A 322 -26.10 25.46 9.21
CA THR A 322 -25.25 24.28 9.16
C THR A 322 -25.51 23.37 10.36
N GLN A 323 -25.93 22.14 10.10
CA GLN A 323 -26.08 21.10 11.10
C GLN A 323 -24.79 20.28 11.18
N TYR A 324 -24.18 20.23 12.37
CA TYR A 324 -23.09 19.32 12.65
C TYR A 324 -23.60 17.89 12.82
N ILE A 325 -22.95 16.96 12.14
CA ILE A 325 -23.15 15.52 12.27
C ILE A 325 -21.88 14.94 12.89
N PRO A 326 -21.97 14.33 14.08
CA PRO A 326 -20.83 13.68 14.70
C PRO A 326 -20.33 12.53 13.82
N PRO A 327 -19.05 12.13 13.95
CA PRO A 327 -18.57 10.93 13.28
C PRO A 327 -19.30 9.70 13.81
N GLY A 328 -19.33 8.64 13.02
CA GLY A 328 -19.89 7.35 13.42
C GLY A 328 -21.31 7.10 12.94
N ILE A 329 -21.82 5.91 13.30
CA ILE A 329 -23.18 5.47 12.99
C ILE A 329 -24.01 5.61 14.25
N ALA A 330 -24.88 6.63 14.30
CA ALA A 330 -25.63 7.00 15.50
C ALA A 330 -26.58 5.89 16.00
N ASP A 331 -27.13 5.07 15.09
CA ASP A 331 -27.94 3.91 15.45
C ASP A 331 -27.03 2.72 15.80
N GLU A 332 -26.88 2.47 17.10
CA GLU A 332 -26.02 1.39 17.61
C GLU A 332 -26.44 0.01 17.07
N THR A 333 -27.73 -0.24 16.86
CA THR A 333 -28.20 -1.53 16.34
C THR A 333 -27.74 -1.72 14.90
N LYS A 334 -27.86 -0.68 14.08
CA LYS A 334 -27.37 -0.73 12.70
C LYS A 334 -25.85 -0.78 12.63
N ARG A 335 -25.15 -0.06 13.51
CA ARG A 335 -23.68 -0.12 13.62
C ARG A 335 -23.20 -1.53 13.93
N LEU A 336 -23.79 -2.19 14.92
CA LEU A 336 -23.46 -3.56 15.30
C LEU A 336 -23.83 -4.57 14.21
N HIS A 337 -24.94 -4.35 13.49
CA HIS A 337 -25.28 -5.17 12.33
C HIS A 337 -24.21 -5.06 11.23
N LEU A 338 -23.84 -3.84 10.84
CA LEU A 338 -22.80 -3.60 9.84
C LEU A 338 -21.44 -4.15 10.29
N LEU A 339 -21.11 -4.03 11.58
CA LEU A 339 -19.89 -4.61 12.15
C LEU A 339 -19.86 -6.14 11.96
N LYS A 340 -20.96 -6.83 12.25
CA LYS A 340 -21.06 -8.28 12.06
C LYS A 340 -20.87 -8.70 10.59
N LEU A 341 -21.44 -7.94 9.66
CA LEU A 341 -21.23 -8.17 8.23
C LEU A 341 -19.76 -7.94 7.84
N ALA A 342 -19.13 -6.88 8.36
CA ALA A 342 -17.73 -6.60 8.13
C ALA A 342 -16.80 -7.69 8.68
N GLU A 343 -17.08 -8.23 9.87
CA GLU A 343 -16.34 -9.34 10.48
C GLU A 343 -16.52 -10.64 9.67
N THR A 344 -17.72 -10.89 9.13
CA THR A 344 -17.97 -12.03 8.24
C THR A 344 -17.18 -11.90 6.94
N PHE A 345 -17.16 -10.71 6.34
CA PHE A 345 -16.34 -10.40 5.16
C PHE A 345 -14.85 -10.56 5.44
N GLU A 346 -14.36 -10.03 6.56
CA GLU A 346 -12.96 -10.16 6.99
C GLU A 346 -12.55 -11.64 7.11
N GLN A 347 -13.30 -12.44 7.87
CA GLN A 347 -12.99 -13.84 8.11
C GLN A 347 -13.03 -14.69 6.84
N THR A 348 -14.01 -14.46 5.95
CA THR A 348 -14.11 -15.19 4.67
C THR A 348 -13.01 -14.76 3.70
N ALA A 349 -12.66 -13.48 3.67
CA ALA A 349 -11.55 -12.96 2.88
C ALA A 349 -10.21 -13.56 3.33
N ASP A 350 -9.96 -13.65 4.64
CA ASP A 350 -8.75 -14.26 5.17
C ASP A 350 -8.64 -15.73 4.80
N LYS A 351 -9.72 -16.50 4.91
CA LYS A 351 -9.73 -17.91 4.48
C LYS A 351 -9.45 -18.06 2.98
N ALA A 352 -10.06 -17.21 2.15
CA ALA A 352 -9.84 -17.24 0.71
C ALA A 352 -8.38 -16.87 0.36
N LEU A 353 -7.80 -15.86 0.99
CA LEU A 353 -6.40 -15.46 0.81
C LEU A 353 -5.42 -16.53 1.31
N ALA A 354 -5.70 -17.13 2.47
CA ALA A 354 -4.90 -18.21 3.03
C ALA A 354 -4.82 -19.42 2.09
N PHE A 355 -5.95 -19.78 1.47
CA PHE A 355 -6.02 -20.87 0.51
C PHE A 355 -5.08 -20.64 -0.70
N GLU A 356 -4.96 -19.39 -1.16
CA GLU A 356 -4.03 -18.98 -2.23
C GLU A 356 -2.57 -18.84 -1.76
N GLY A 357 -2.26 -19.21 -0.51
CA GLY A 357 -0.93 -19.04 0.08
C GLY A 357 -0.52 -17.58 0.24
N GLN A 358 -1.47 -16.66 0.31
CA GLN A 358 -1.21 -15.24 0.53
C GLN A 358 -1.09 -14.94 2.03
N SER A 359 -0.31 -13.91 2.36
CA SER A 359 -0.21 -13.42 3.72
C SER A 359 -1.55 -12.83 4.18
N ILE A 360 -1.92 -13.17 5.41
CA ILE A 360 -3.00 -12.55 6.18
C ILE A 360 -2.31 -11.59 7.14
N ASP A 361 -2.80 -10.35 7.22
CA ASP A 361 -2.12 -9.25 7.91
C ASP A 361 -2.44 -9.18 9.40
#